data_AF-A0A7X2P6L7-F1
#
_entry.id   AF-A0A7X2P6L7-F1
#
_cell.length_a   1.000
_cell.length_b   1.000
_cell.length_c   1.000
_cell.angle_alpha   90.00
_cell.angle_beta   90.00
_cell.angle_gamma   90.00
#
_symmetry.space_group_name_H-M   'P 1'
#
loop_
_entity.id
_entity.type
_entity.pdbx_description
1 polymer ?
#
loop_
_entity_poly.entity_id
_entity_poly.type
_entity_poly.pdbx_seq_one_letter_code
_entity_poly.pdbx_strand_id
1 'polypeptide(L)'
;MMQYREFEDMLVKELQKQSEGLFSVSVGEVSKNNGLKKRAIILKGENGSVSPTAYPEDYYRRARYSMSIPEIADEIIDSCIQCVHAKDALPEDFFLRYETVAPHVYCQLVSRKKNEERLAGIPFEPWQDLAISYYYQPDGRLSDYHIQICLSHLEKWGIGQEQLKKDAWQNTLEKKRATLRRLCDILKESPEYARDGDLPDSNLLVLTNSDGVAGAVAIAYPNQVEIIRAGLDSGFYMIPCSIHECLILPDDGTYREEELNGMVQEVNRTQLQPDDVLSDHVYKF
;
A
#
# COMPACT_ATOMS: atom_id res chain seq x y z
N MET A 1 7.86 -31.77 8.87
CA MET A 1 7.65 -30.42 8.33
C MET A 1 6.84 -29.66 9.35
N MET A 2 7.37 -28.57 9.91
CA MET A 2 6.72 -27.80 11.00
C MET A 2 5.39 -27.22 10.51
N GLN A 3 4.31 -27.41 11.27
CA GLN A 3 3.01 -26.83 10.91
C GLN A 3 2.98 -25.32 11.18
N TYR A 4 2.09 -24.58 10.49
CA TYR A 4 2.03 -23.11 10.60
C TYR A 4 1.74 -22.64 12.03
N ARG A 5 0.81 -23.30 12.72
CA ARG A 5 0.48 -23.01 14.12
C ARG A 5 1.64 -23.26 15.08
N GLU A 6 2.36 -24.35 14.84
CA GLU A 6 3.55 -24.70 15.63
C GLU A 6 4.65 -23.65 15.44
N PHE A 7 4.87 -23.18 14.20
CA PHE A 7 5.78 -22.07 13.92
C PHE A 7 5.36 -20.78 14.62
N GLU A 8 4.09 -20.38 14.52
CA GLU A 8 3.55 -19.19 15.19
C GLU A 8 3.80 -19.23 16.69
N ASP A 9 3.46 -20.35 17.35
CA ASP A 9 3.65 -20.53 18.79
C ASP A 9 5.13 -20.51 19.21
N MET A 10 6.01 -21.14 18.41
CA MET A 10 7.45 -21.13 18.67
C MET A 10 8.05 -19.74 18.48
N LEU A 11 7.63 -19.01 17.45
CA LEU A 11 8.10 -17.65 17.20
C LEU A 11 7.67 -16.69 18.32
N VAL A 12 6.43 -16.78 18.78
CA VAL A 12 5.95 -15.98 19.92
C VAL A 12 6.78 -16.25 21.18
N LYS A 13 7.07 -17.52 21.49
CA LYS A 13 7.90 -17.88 22.66
C LYS A 13 9.33 -17.36 22.54
N GLU A 14 9.92 -17.45 21.34
CA GLU A 14 11.28 -16.97 21.13
C GLU A 14 11.34 -15.43 21.21
N LEU A 15 10.36 -14.72 20.64
CA LEU A 15 10.23 -13.26 20.79
C LEU A 15 10.07 -12.84 22.25
N GLN A 16 9.27 -13.55 23.04
CA GLN A 16 9.13 -13.28 24.48
C GLN A 16 10.44 -13.49 25.24
N LYS A 17 11.20 -14.50 24.85
CA LYS A 17 12.50 -14.82 25.46
C LYS A 17 13.57 -13.79 25.09
N GLN A 18 13.72 -13.48 23.80
CA GLN A 18 14.76 -12.58 23.28
C GLN A 18 14.47 -11.10 23.55
N SER A 19 13.21 -10.70 23.65
CA SER A 19 12.87 -9.30 23.97
C SER A 19 13.24 -8.92 25.41
N GLU A 20 13.53 -9.88 26.30
CA GLU A 20 13.98 -9.66 27.68
C GLU A 20 13.12 -8.64 28.46
N GLY A 21 11.82 -8.56 28.16
CA GLY A 21 10.89 -7.63 28.81
C GLY A 21 10.79 -6.24 28.17
N LEU A 22 11.61 -5.92 27.17
CA LEU A 22 11.51 -4.67 26.38
C LEU A 22 10.14 -4.53 25.69
N PHE A 23 9.55 -5.64 25.31
CA PHE A 23 8.27 -5.69 24.62
C PHE A 23 7.32 -6.71 25.26
N SER A 24 6.05 -6.35 25.39
CA SER A 24 4.97 -7.31 25.59
C SER A 24 4.56 -7.90 24.24
N VAL A 25 4.59 -9.24 24.13
CA VAL A 25 4.29 -9.95 22.88
C VAL A 25 2.91 -10.59 23.00
N SER A 26 2.03 -10.28 22.05
CA SER A 26 0.67 -10.83 21.98
C SER A 26 0.30 -11.20 20.55
N VAL A 27 -0.68 -12.08 20.36
CA VAL A 27 -1.21 -12.42 19.04
C VAL A 27 -2.61 -11.84 18.91
N GLY A 28 -2.86 -11.17 17.79
CA GLY A 28 -4.15 -10.56 17.47
C GLY A 28 -4.52 -10.73 16.01
N GLU A 29 -5.71 -10.24 15.67
CA GLU A 29 -6.18 -10.15 14.29
C GLU A 29 -6.20 -8.68 13.89
N VAL A 30 -5.60 -8.37 12.73
CA VAL A 30 -5.52 -7.01 12.18
C VAL A 30 -6.28 -6.98 10.86
N SER A 31 -7.18 -6.01 10.73
CA SER A 31 -7.89 -5.77 9.48
C SER A 31 -7.00 -4.97 8.53
N LYS A 32 -6.84 -5.49 7.32
CA LYS A 32 -6.08 -4.90 6.21
C LYS A 32 -7.03 -4.30 5.18
N ASN A 33 -6.48 -3.82 4.06
CA ASN A 33 -7.27 -3.38 2.92
C ASN A 33 -8.07 -4.57 2.35
N ASN A 34 -9.13 -4.29 1.60
CA ASN A 34 -9.99 -5.28 0.94
C ASN A 34 -10.66 -6.27 1.90
N GLY A 35 -10.93 -5.85 3.14
CA GLY A 35 -11.59 -6.67 4.16
C GLY A 35 -10.74 -7.84 4.66
N LEU A 36 -9.48 -7.93 4.27
CA LEU A 36 -8.60 -9.02 4.63
C LEU A 36 -8.27 -8.97 6.12
N LYS A 37 -8.41 -10.09 6.83
CA LYS A 37 -8.03 -10.20 8.24
C LYS A 37 -6.79 -11.07 8.33
N LYS A 38 -5.70 -10.52 8.85
CA LYS A 38 -4.44 -11.25 9.04
C LYS A 38 -4.19 -11.45 10.52
N ARG A 39 -3.70 -12.64 10.88
CA ARG A 39 -3.13 -12.86 12.21
C ARG A 39 -1.78 -12.16 12.28
N ALA A 40 -1.54 -11.50 13.40
CA ALA A 40 -0.31 -10.78 13.62
C ALA A 40 0.20 -10.92 15.04
N ILE A 41 1.52 -10.95 15.17
CA ILE A 41 2.22 -10.81 16.44
C ILE A 41 2.42 -9.31 16.67
N ILE A 42 1.86 -8.84 17.77
CA ILE A 42 1.87 -7.44 18.20
C ILE A 42 2.87 -7.33 19.34
N LEU A 43 3.95 -6.59 19.11
CA LEU A 43 4.96 -6.27 20.12
C LEU A 43 4.67 -4.86 20.63
N LYS A 44 4.36 -4.69 21.92
CA LYS A 44 4.12 -3.36 22.51
C LYS A 44 5.23 -3.02 23.50
N GLY A 45 5.89 -1.88 23.29
CA GLY A 45 6.81 -1.31 24.27
C GLY A 45 6.09 -0.82 25.53
N GLU A 46 6.84 -0.58 26.61
CA GLU A 46 6.30 -0.22 27.94
C GLU A 46 5.33 0.97 27.93
N ASN A 47 5.56 1.95 27.05
CA ASN A 47 4.71 3.15 26.92
C ASN A 47 3.48 2.95 26.02
N GLY A 48 3.22 1.74 25.52
CA GLY A 48 2.02 1.36 24.77
C GLY A 48 1.80 2.05 23.43
N SER A 49 2.75 2.88 22.99
CA SER A 49 2.52 3.90 21.96
C SER A 49 2.98 3.50 20.56
N VAL A 50 3.79 2.45 20.42
CA VAL A 50 4.15 1.82 19.14
C VAL A 50 3.93 0.33 19.27
N SER A 51 3.25 -0.24 18.28
CA SER A 51 2.97 -1.66 18.21
C SER A 51 3.39 -2.20 16.84
N PRO A 52 4.70 -2.36 16.59
CA PRO A 52 5.15 -3.08 15.41
C PRO A 52 4.42 -4.42 15.33
N THR A 53 3.91 -4.68 14.14
CA THR A 53 2.98 -5.77 13.86
C THR A 53 3.67 -6.67 12.86
N ALA A 54 4.17 -7.82 13.32
CA ALA A 54 4.79 -8.83 12.47
C ALA A 54 3.73 -9.84 12.03
N TYR A 55 3.65 -10.13 10.73
CA TYR A 55 2.71 -11.13 10.19
C TYR A 55 3.45 -12.46 10.06
N PRO A 56 3.16 -13.49 10.88
CA PRO A 56 3.92 -14.75 10.87
C PRO A 56 3.92 -15.45 9.51
N GLU A 57 2.89 -15.22 8.69
CA GLU A 57 2.79 -15.76 7.32
C GLU A 57 3.97 -15.34 6.44
N ASP A 58 4.45 -14.09 6.58
CA ASP A 58 5.56 -13.55 5.79
C ASP A 58 6.88 -14.25 6.12
N TYR A 59 7.04 -14.68 7.38
CA TYR A 59 8.22 -15.38 7.86
C TYR A 59 8.13 -16.89 7.70
N TYR A 60 6.91 -17.45 7.66
CA TYR A 60 6.71 -18.90 7.64
C TYR A 60 7.36 -19.57 6.43
N ARG A 61 7.33 -18.91 5.26
CA ARG A 61 8.04 -19.41 4.08
C ARG A 61 9.55 -19.41 4.30
N ARG A 62 10.11 -18.35 4.86
CA ARG A 62 11.57 -18.23 5.11
C ARG A 62 12.06 -19.25 6.14
N ALA A 63 11.27 -19.48 7.19
CA ALA A 63 11.53 -20.48 8.23
C ALA A 63 11.63 -21.92 7.68
N ARG A 64 10.93 -22.21 6.57
CA ARG A 64 10.93 -23.53 5.96
C ARG A 64 12.18 -23.82 5.11
N TYR A 65 12.92 -22.80 4.68
CA TYR A 65 13.98 -22.98 3.68
C TYR A 65 15.34 -22.45 4.11
N SER A 66 15.42 -21.33 4.84
CA SER A 66 16.70 -20.60 4.99
C SER A 66 16.97 -19.93 6.33
N MET A 67 15.99 -19.83 7.24
CA MET A 67 16.17 -19.14 8.51
C MET A 67 15.62 -19.93 9.69
N SER A 68 16.32 -19.88 10.81
CA SER A 68 15.87 -20.41 12.09
C SER A 68 14.89 -19.44 12.78
N ILE A 69 14.08 -19.95 13.70
CA ILE A 69 13.15 -19.12 14.49
C ILE A 69 13.87 -18.04 15.31
N PRO A 70 15.03 -18.32 15.95
CA PRO A 70 15.81 -17.28 16.62
C PRO A 70 16.26 -16.14 15.69
N GLU A 71 16.73 -16.44 14.47
CA GLU A 71 17.14 -15.40 13.52
C GLU A 71 15.96 -14.55 13.05
N ILE A 72 14.79 -15.17 12.86
CA ILE A 72 13.55 -14.45 12.53
C ILE A 72 13.12 -13.55 13.70
N ALA A 73 13.25 -14.05 14.93
CA ALA A 73 12.91 -13.29 16.12
C ALA A 73 13.84 -12.08 16.32
N ASP A 74 15.15 -12.24 16.11
CA ASP A 74 16.12 -11.14 16.12
C ASP A 74 15.77 -10.08 15.06
N GLU A 75 15.47 -10.49 13.81
CA GLU A 75 15.06 -9.56 12.73
C GLU A 75 13.81 -8.74 13.11
N ILE A 76 12.81 -9.40 13.70
CA ILE A 76 11.59 -8.73 14.16
C ILE A 76 11.92 -7.76 15.29
N ILE A 77 12.71 -8.15 16.29
CA ILE A 77 13.07 -7.30 17.43
C ILE A 77 13.88 -6.09 16.97
N ASP A 78 14.86 -6.27 16.11
CA ASP A 78 15.66 -5.17 15.54
C ASP A 78 14.78 -4.18 14.78
N SER A 79 13.86 -4.68 13.96
CA SER A 79 12.86 -3.83 13.28
C SER A 79 12.00 -3.06 14.28
N CYS A 80 11.55 -3.72 15.36
CA CYS A 80 10.76 -3.09 16.41
C CYS A 80 11.54 -1.97 17.12
N ILE A 81 12.81 -2.20 17.46
CA ILE A 81 13.69 -1.21 18.09
C ILE A 81 13.87 0.01 17.17
N GLN A 82 14.10 -0.22 15.88
CA GLN A 82 14.20 0.86 14.89
C GLN A 82 12.89 1.66 14.78
N CYS A 83 11.72 1.00 14.82
CA CYS A 83 10.42 1.67 14.84
C CYS A 83 10.28 2.59 16.06
N VAL A 84 10.65 2.09 17.25
CA VAL A 84 10.58 2.86 18.51
C VAL A 84 11.49 4.08 18.42
N HIS A 85 12.75 3.92 18.03
CA HIS A 85 13.69 5.03 17.89
C HIS A 85 13.24 6.07 16.86
N ALA A 86 12.69 5.64 15.73
CA ALA A 86 12.19 6.54 14.72
C ALA A 86 10.95 7.32 15.21
N LYS A 87 10.10 6.69 16.02
CA LYS A 87 8.96 7.34 16.67
C LYS A 87 9.38 8.32 17.76
N ASP A 88 10.40 8.00 18.55
CA ASP A 88 10.96 8.92 19.57
C ASP A 88 11.57 10.18 18.94
N ALA A 89 11.94 10.12 17.66
CA ALA A 89 12.38 11.27 16.88
C ALA A 89 11.22 12.15 16.37
N LEU A 90 9.97 11.66 16.43
CA LEU A 90 8.79 12.45 16.12
C LEU A 90 8.32 13.25 17.34
N PRO A 91 7.67 14.41 17.13
CA PRO A 91 7.00 15.13 18.21
C PRO A 91 5.98 14.23 18.94
N GLU A 92 5.84 14.38 20.26
CA GLU A 92 4.87 13.61 21.06
C GLU A 92 3.43 13.71 20.53
N ASP A 93 3.11 14.82 19.84
CA ASP A 93 1.80 15.12 19.27
C ASP A 93 1.72 14.94 17.75
N PHE A 94 2.65 14.20 17.13
CA PHE A 94 2.76 14.03 15.67
C PHE A 94 1.46 13.61 14.96
N PHE A 95 0.54 12.96 15.67
CA PHE A 95 -0.76 12.54 15.16
C PHE A 95 -1.95 13.02 16.02
N LEU A 96 -1.69 13.83 17.05
CA LEU A 96 -2.72 14.31 17.98
C LEU A 96 -3.34 15.63 17.54
N ARG A 97 -2.58 16.47 16.83
CA ARG A 97 -3.01 17.78 16.34
C ARG A 97 -3.14 17.77 14.84
N TYR A 98 -4.21 18.37 14.31
CA TYR A 98 -4.40 18.39 12.87
C TYR A 98 -3.36 19.26 12.17
N GLU A 99 -2.88 20.32 12.81
CA GLU A 99 -1.93 21.26 12.21
C GLU A 99 -0.60 20.59 11.84
N THR A 100 -0.19 19.56 12.59
CA THR A 100 1.02 18.76 12.30
C THR A 100 0.74 17.65 11.28
N VAL A 101 -0.49 17.12 11.27
CA VAL A 101 -0.94 16.06 10.37
C VAL A 101 -1.25 16.59 8.96
N ALA A 102 -1.88 17.75 8.85
CA ALA A 102 -2.46 18.31 7.63
C ALA A 102 -1.47 18.45 6.46
N PRO A 103 -0.17 18.78 6.64
CA PRO A 103 0.77 18.83 5.52
C PRO A 103 1.17 17.45 4.96
N HIS A 104 0.77 16.37 5.64
CA HIS A 104 1.23 15.00 5.41
C HIS A 104 0.07 14.03 5.16
N VAL A 105 -1.12 14.55 4.86
CA VAL A 105 -2.27 13.75 4.43
C VAL A 105 -2.32 13.70 2.91
N TYR A 106 -2.63 12.53 2.36
CA TYR A 106 -2.58 12.24 0.93
C TYR A 106 -3.76 11.36 0.51
N CYS A 107 -4.12 11.41 -0.77
CA CYS A 107 -5.12 10.55 -1.40
C CYS A 107 -4.52 9.20 -1.83
N GLN A 108 -5.32 8.14 -1.72
CA GLN A 108 -5.04 6.81 -2.28
C GLN A 108 -6.32 6.20 -2.86
N LEU A 109 -6.19 5.22 -3.76
CA LEU A 109 -7.33 4.41 -4.21
C LEU A 109 -7.47 3.13 -3.38
N VAL A 110 -8.72 2.73 -3.16
CA VAL A 110 -9.08 1.42 -2.61
C VAL A 110 -10.25 0.83 -3.41
N SER A 111 -10.34 -0.50 -3.44
CA SER A 111 -11.49 -1.18 -4.04
C SER A 111 -12.75 -0.87 -3.25
N ARG A 112 -13.78 -0.29 -3.88
CA ARG A 112 -15.01 0.07 -3.16
C ARG A 112 -15.78 -1.17 -2.71
N LYS A 113 -15.91 -2.14 -3.62
CA LYS A 113 -16.61 -3.40 -3.36
C LYS A 113 -15.92 -4.21 -2.26
N LYS A 114 -14.59 -4.36 -2.32
CA LYS A 114 -13.87 -5.18 -1.32
C LYS A 114 -13.73 -4.48 0.04
N ASN A 115 -13.94 -3.16 0.11
CA ASN A 115 -13.87 -2.38 1.36
C ASN A 115 -15.24 -1.92 1.86
N GLU A 116 -16.36 -2.48 1.41
CA GLU A 116 -17.71 -2.00 1.75
C GLU A 116 -17.91 -1.79 3.27
N GLU A 117 -17.53 -2.78 4.10
CA GLU A 117 -17.61 -2.67 5.56
C GLU A 117 -16.67 -1.60 6.14
N ARG A 118 -15.44 -1.52 5.63
CA ARG A 118 -14.41 -0.57 6.10
C ARG A 118 -14.76 0.87 5.73
N LEU A 119 -15.38 1.09 4.57
CA LEU A 119 -15.79 2.39 4.05
C LEU A 119 -16.83 3.09 4.94
N ALA A 120 -17.58 2.35 5.77
CA ALA A 120 -18.46 2.96 6.76
C ALA A 120 -17.73 3.77 7.84
N GLY A 121 -16.44 3.48 8.08
CA GLY A 121 -15.62 4.11 9.13
C GLY A 121 -14.54 5.05 8.62
N ILE A 122 -14.39 5.22 7.30
CA ILE A 122 -13.35 6.07 6.70
C ILE A 122 -13.95 7.13 5.77
N PRO A 123 -13.39 8.36 5.76
CA PRO A 123 -13.74 9.36 4.75
C PRO A 123 -13.28 8.89 3.35
N PHE A 124 -14.18 9.01 2.37
CA PHE A 124 -13.87 8.65 0.98
C PHE A 124 -14.72 9.40 -0.04
N GLU A 125 -14.25 9.39 -1.29
CA GLU A 125 -14.97 9.88 -2.47
C GLU A 125 -15.14 8.74 -3.48
N PRO A 126 -16.30 8.59 -4.12
CA PRO A 126 -16.48 7.59 -5.17
C PRO A 126 -15.70 8.00 -6.43
N TRP A 127 -15.00 7.04 -7.03
CA TRP A 127 -14.37 7.18 -8.35
C TRP A 127 -14.59 5.90 -9.13
N GLN A 128 -15.47 5.93 -10.15
CA GLN A 128 -15.98 4.72 -10.80
C GLN A 128 -16.48 3.67 -9.77
N ASP A 129 -16.02 2.42 -9.86
CA ASP A 129 -16.23 1.34 -8.89
C ASP A 129 -15.19 1.30 -7.76
N LEU A 130 -14.28 2.28 -7.70
CA LEU A 130 -13.29 2.45 -6.63
C LEU A 130 -13.70 3.57 -5.67
N ALA A 131 -12.89 3.75 -4.64
CA ALA A 131 -13.02 4.84 -3.69
C ALA A 131 -11.66 5.52 -3.47
N ILE A 132 -11.64 6.84 -3.52
CA ILE A 132 -10.50 7.66 -3.11
C ILE A 132 -10.62 7.84 -1.60
N SER A 133 -9.65 7.34 -0.84
CA SER A 133 -9.58 7.52 0.60
C SER A 133 -8.31 8.27 0.98
N TYR A 134 -8.17 8.62 2.27
CA TYR A 134 -7.07 9.46 2.72
C TYR A 134 -6.18 8.74 3.74
N TYR A 135 -4.88 8.96 3.64
CA TYR A 135 -3.89 8.41 4.57
C TYR A 135 -2.92 9.50 5.02
N TYR A 136 -2.30 9.28 6.18
CA TYR A 136 -1.19 10.07 6.68
C TYR A 136 0.11 9.29 6.44
N GLN A 137 1.14 10.01 6.00
CA GLN A 137 2.48 9.48 5.82
C GLN A 137 3.49 10.48 6.37
N PRO A 138 4.21 10.15 7.46
CA PRO A 138 5.19 11.03 8.06
C PRO A 138 6.42 11.18 7.16
N ASP A 139 7.11 12.31 7.28
CA ASP A 139 8.37 12.55 6.58
C ASP A 139 9.55 11.80 7.22
N GLY A 140 10.67 11.73 6.49
CA GLY A 140 11.95 11.24 7.01
C GLY A 140 12.00 9.73 7.15
N ARG A 141 12.55 9.22 8.28
CA ARG A 141 12.81 7.78 8.49
C ARG A 141 11.55 6.93 8.61
N LEU A 142 10.37 7.55 8.68
CA LEU A 142 9.09 6.88 8.77
C LEU A 142 8.26 7.07 7.49
N SER A 143 8.88 7.49 6.38
CA SER A 143 8.19 7.63 5.07
C SER A 143 7.49 6.35 4.63
N ASP A 144 7.95 5.18 5.07
CA ASP A 144 7.39 3.90 4.68
C ASP A 144 6.18 3.49 5.54
N TYR A 145 5.72 4.36 6.46
CA TYR A 145 4.58 4.11 7.33
C TYR A 145 3.34 4.83 6.81
N HIS A 146 2.25 4.10 6.72
CA HIS A 146 0.99 4.58 6.17
C HIS A 146 -0.10 4.41 7.22
N ILE A 147 -0.68 5.50 7.69
CA ILE A 147 -1.81 5.47 8.63
C ILE A 147 -3.08 5.81 7.88
N GLN A 148 -4.01 4.86 7.78
CA GLN A 148 -5.35 5.13 7.28
C GLN A 148 -6.03 6.17 8.15
N ILE A 149 -6.56 7.22 7.54
CA ILE A 149 -7.40 8.19 8.24
C ILE A 149 -8.82 7.64 8.34
N CYS A 150 -9.39 7.67 9.55
CA CYS A 150 -10.73 7.19 9.88
C CYS A 150 -11.57 8.36 10.41
N LEU A 151 -12.90 8.23 10.38
CA LEU A 151 -13.82 9.28 10.86
C LEU A 151 -13.56 9.66 12.33
N SER A 152 -13.15 8.71 13.17
CA SER A 152 -12.78 8.95 14.57
C SER A 152 -11.51 9.80 14.73
N HIS A 153 -10.62 9.85 13.72
CA HIS A 153 -9.49 10.79 13.73
C HIS A 153 -9.98 12.22 13.48
N LEU A 154 -10.93 12.41 12.55
CA LEU A 154 -11.51 13.73 12.26
C LEU A 154 -12.22 14.30 13.49
N GLU A 155 -12.96 13.46 14.22
CA GLU A 155 -13.61 13.83 15.49
C GLU A 155 -12.59 14.33 16.52
N LYS A 156 -11.46 13.63 16.68
CA LYS A 156 -10.37 14.02 17.59
C LYS A 156 -9.68 15.32 17.16
N TRP A 157 -9.50 15.49 15.86
CA TRP A 157 -8.87 16.66 15.26
C TRP A 157 -9.80 17.87 15.17
N GLY A 158 -11.11 17.68 15.37
CA GLY A 158 -12.09 18.75 15.27
C GLY A 158 -12.30 19.29 13.85
N ILE A 159 -12.05 18.47 12.82
CA ILE A 159 -12.17 18.87 11.41
C ILE A 159 -13.28 18.12 10.67
N GLY A 160 -13.79 18.72 9.59
CA GLY A 160 -14.74 18.08 8.68
C GLY A 160 -14.07 17.33 7.53
N GLN A 161 -14.84 16.45 6.86
CA GLN A 161 -14.35 15.69 5.69
C GLN A 161 -13.94 16.59 4.53
N GLU A 162 -14.64 17.71 4.29
CA GLU A 162 -14.29 18.65 3.22
C GLU A 162 -12.92 19.31 3.43
N GLN A 163 -12.56 19.62 4.68
CA GLN A 163 -11.24 20.17 5.00
C GLN A 163 -10.14 19.13 4.75
N LEU A 164 -10.33 17.90 5.24
CA LEU A 164 -9.40 16.80 4.99
C LEU A 164 -9.21 16.56 3.49
N LYS A 165 -10.31 16.49 2.74
CA LYS A 165 -10.30 16.30 1.29
C LYS A 165 -9.46 17.35 0.59
N LYS A 166 -9.71 18.62 0.92
CA LYS A 166 -8.99 19.75 0.33
C LYS A 166 -7.48 19.64 0.58
N ASP A 167 -7.10 19.41 1.83
CA ASP A 167 -5.69 19.34 2.22
C ASP A 167 -5.00 18.12 1.57
N ALA A 168 -5.67 16.96 1.56
CA ALA A 168 -5.15 15.74 0.95
C ALA A 168 -4.91 15.90 -0.56
N TRP A 169 -5.87 16.46 -1.29
CA TRP A 169 -5.69 16.72 -2.72
C TRP A 169 -4.58 17.74 -2.99
N GLN A 170 -4.52 18.83 -2.22
CA GLN A 170 -3.47 19.83 -2.38
C GLN A 170 -2.09 19.18 -2.20
N ASN A 171 -1.88 18.43 -1.11
CA ASN A 171 -0.62 17.76 -0.83
C ASN A 171 -0.29 16.69 -1.88
N THR A 172 -1.26 15.87 -2.29
CA THR A 172 -1.06 14.83 -3.30
C THR A 172 -0.63 15.42 -4.63
N LEU A 173 -1.28 16.49 -5.10
CA LEU A 173 -0.91 17.12 -6.36
C LEU A 173 0.44 17.85 -6.30
N GLU A 174 0.78 18.42 -5.14
CA GLU A 174 2.05 19.13 -4.94
C GLU A 174 3.24 18.17 -4.83
N LYS A 175 3.09 17.12 -4.01
CA LYS A 175 4.19 16.25 -3.54
C LYS A 175 4.24 14.88 -4.20
N LYS A 176 3.12 14.37 -4.73
CA LYS A 176 3.02 13.02 -5.33
C LYS A 176 2.76 13.12 -6.82
N ARG A 177 3.65 13.78 -7.57
CA ARG A 177 3.41 14.07 -8.99
C ARG A 177 3.27 12.79 -9.80
N ALA A 178 2.33 12.77 -10.75
CA ALA A 178 2.12 11.62 -11.62
C ALA A 178 3.35 11.39 -12.51
N THR A 179 3.69 10.12 -12.69
CA THR A 179 4.72 9.67 -13.63
C THR A 179 4.07 8.67 -14.58
N LEU A 180 4.29 8.86 -15.88
CA LEU A 180 3.82 7.96 -16.93
C LEU A 180 5.03 7.54 -17.77
N ARG A 181 5.38 6.25 -17.72
CA ARG A 181 6.57 5.72 -18.39
C ARG A 181 6.26 4.41 -19.09
N ARG A 182 6.97 4.09 -20.18
CA ARG A 182 6.88 2.76 -20.80
C ARG A 182 7.44 1.72 -19.84
N LEU A 183 6.76 0.57 -19.74
CA LEU A 183 7.24 -0.54 -18.91
C LEU A 183 8.63 -1.00 -19.35
N CYS A 184 8.89 -1.07 -20.66
CA CYS A 184 10.20 -1.46 -21.18
C CYS A 184 11.34 -0.54 -20.72
N ASP A 185 11.09 0.76 -20.57
CA ASP A 185 12.09 1.72 -20.09
C ASP A 185 12.37 1.55 -18.59
N ILE A 186 11.34 1.26 -17.80
CA ILE A 186 11.48 0.93 -16.37
C ILE A 186 12.31 -0.36 -16.21
N LEU A 187 12.00 -1.39 -17.00
CA LEU A 187 12.69 -2.67 -16.91
C LEU A 187 14.18 -2.57 -17.31
N LYS A 188 14.52 -1.74 -18.30
CA LYS A 188 15.92 -1.50 -18.70
C LYS A 188 16.78 -0.87 -17.60
N GLU A 189 16.18 -0.18 -16.64
CA GLU A 189 16.87 0.39 -15.49
C GLU A 189 17.19 -0.65 -14.41
N SER A 190 16.53 -1.81 -14.44
CA SER A 190 16.80 -2.89 -13.51
C SER A 190 18.03 -3.71 -13.96
N PRO A 191 19.04 -3.90 -13.09
CA PRO A 191 20.24 -4.69 -13.41
C PRO A 191 19.96 -6.13 -13.82
N GLU A 192 18.82 -6.68 -13.39
CA GLU A 192 18.38 -8.05 -13.68
C GLU A 192 17.94 -8.19 -15.14
N TYR A 193 17.21 -7.21 -15.67
CA TYR A 193 16.68 -7.22 -17.03
C TYR A 193 17.58 -6.49 -18.05
N ALA A 194 18.49 -5.63 -17.58
CA ALA A 194 19.44 -4.93 -18.44
C ALA A 194 20.43 -5.87 -19.18
N ARG A 195 20.56 -7.12 -18.73
CA ARG A 195 21.44 -8.13 -19.35
C ARG A 195 20.77 -8.91 -20.48
N ASP A 196 19.45 -9.02 -20.47
CA ASP A 196 18.68 -9.60 -21.57
C ASP A 196 18.36 -8.48 -22.57
N GLY A 197 19.20 -8.35 -23.59
CA GLY A 197 19.17 -7.25 -24.58
C GLY A 197 17.92 -7.18 -25.47
N ASP A 198 16.94 -8.07 -25.28
CA ASP A 198 15.72 -8.18 -26.09
C ASP A 198 14.46 -8.16 -25.21
N LEU A 199 14.28 -7.08 -24.42
CA LEU A 199 12.95 -6.81 -23.86
C LEU A 199 11.98 -6.49 -25.00
N PRO A 200 10.85 -7.20 -25.13
CA PRO A 200 9.89 -6.93 -26.19
C PRO A 200 9.40 -5.48 -26.08
N ASP A 201 9.39 -4.78 -27.22
CA ASP A 201 8.85 -3.42 -27.27
C ASP A 201 7.37 -3.48 -26.90
N SER A 202 7.06 -2.90 -25.74
CA SER A 202 5.72 -2.93 -25.16
C SER A 202 5.16 -1.52 -25.19
N ASN A 203 3.97 -1.39 -25.76
CA ASN A 203 3.17 -0.16 -25.69
C ASN A 203 2.52 0.04 -24.32
N LEU A 204 2.75 -0.87 -23.36
CA LEU A 204 2.25 -0.76 -22.00
C LEU A 204 2.96 0.35 -21.26
N LEU A 205 2.19 1.30 -20.73
CA LEU A 205 2.68 2.37 -19.88
C LEU A 205 2.29 2.10 -18.44
N VAL A 206 3.14 2.54 -17.51
CA VAL A 206 2.90 2.50 -16.07
C VAL A 206 2.63 3.93 -15.62
N LEU A 207 1.44 4.15 -15.07
CA LEU A 207 1.06 5.38 -14.38
C LEU A 207 1.15 5.17 -12.86
N THR A 208 2.00 5.94 -12.20
CA THR A 208 2.14 5.94 -10.74
C THR A 208 2.44 7.37 -10.25
N ASN A 209 2.82 7.54 -8.98
CA ASN A 209 3.33 8.80 -8.45
C ASN A 209 4.86 8.76 -8.31
N SER A 210 5.47 9.91 -8.00
CA SER A 210 6.93 10.08 -7.86
C SER A 210 7.59 9.15 -6.85
N ASP A 211 6.81 8.60 -5.93
CA ASP A 211 7.30 7.84 -4.78
C ASP A 211 7.02 6.34 -4.93
N GLY A 212 6.19 5.94 -5.92
CA GLY A 212 5.78 4.54 -6.14
C GLY A 212 4.87 3.95 -5.06
N VAL A 213 4.38 4.77 -4.12
CA VAL A 213 3.55 4.32 -3.00
C VAL A 213 2.14 4.85 -3.17
N ALA A 214 1.14 3.95 -3.16
CA ALA A 214 -0.27 4.30 -3.38
C ALA A 214 -0.52 5.13 -4.66
N GLY A 215 0.33 4.94 -5.68
CA GLY A 215 0.40 5.79 -6.86
C GLY A 215 -0.70 5.58 -7.89
N ALA A 216 -1.50 4.51 -7.78
CA ALA A 216 -2.62 4.29 -8.68
C ALA A 216 -3.63 5.45 -8.65
N VAL A 217 -3.71 6.20 -7.54
CA VAL A 217 -4.54 7.41 -7.41
C VAL A 217 -4.25 8.48 -8.47
N ALA A 218 -3.08 8.42 -9.12
CA ALA A 218 -2.73 9.28 -10.24
C ALA A 218 -3.78 9.25 -11.37
N ILE A 219 -4.50 8.13 -11.58
CA ILE A 219 -5.59 8.06 -12.58
C ILE A 219 -6.71 9.06 -12.32
N ALA A 220 -6.89 9.48 -11.06
CA ALA A 220 -7.92 10.42 -10.65
C ALA A 220 -7.41 11.87 -10.59
N TYR A 221 -6.17 12.14 -11.02
CA TYR A 221 -5.64 13.51 -11.02
C TYR A 221 -6.42 14.40 -12.01
N PRO A 222 -6.54 15.70 -11.72
CA PRO A 222 -7.21 16.63 -12.62
C PRO A 222 -6.61 16.58 -14.03
N ASN A 223 -7.48 16.42 -15.03
CA ASN A 223 -7.13 16.33 -16.45
C ASN A 223 -6.22 15.14 -16.84
N GLN A 224 -6.06 14.13 -15.98
CA GLN A 224 -5.13 13.03 -16.25
C GLN A 224 -5.50 12.24 -17.51
N VAL A 225 -6.80 12.01 -17.74
CA VAL A 225 -7.29 11.32 -18.93
C VAL A 225 -6.91 12.10 -20.19
N GLU A 226 -7.10 13.42 -20.19
CA GLU A 226 -6.76 14.31 -21.30
C GLU A 226 -5.25 14.34 -21.56
N ILE A 227 -4.43 14.36 -20.50
CA ILE A 227 -2.97 14.31 -20.60
C ILE A 227 -2.52 13.00 -21.24
N ILE A 228 -3.11 11.86 -20.85
CA ILE A 228 -2.79 10.55 -21.44
C ILE A 228 -3.25 10.52 -22.91
N ARG A 229 -4.48 10.94 -23.21
CA ARG A 229 -5.00 10.99 -24.59
C ARG A 229 -4.13 11.84 -25.50
N ALA A 230 -3.58 12.96 -25.01
CA ALA A 230 -2.72 13.83 -25.82
C ALA A 230 -1.39 13.16 -26.24
N GLY A 231 -0.96 12.10 -25.54
CA GLY A 231 0.25 11.35 -25.85
C GLY A 231 0.01 10.08 -26.68
N LEU A 232 -1.23 9.78 -27.05
CA LEU A 232 -1.62 8.54 -27.75
C LEU A 232 -2.38 8.87 -29.04
N ASP A 233 -2.16 8.08 -30.09
CA ASP A 233 -2.86 8.23 -31.39
C ASP A 233 -4.25 7.58 -31.40
N SER A 234 -4.62 6.87 -30.32
CA SER A 234 -5.89 6.18 -30.17
C SER A 234 -6.45 6.33 -28.76
N GLY A 235 -7.64 5.76 -28.51
CA GLY A 235 -8.15 5.57 -27.15
C GLY A 235 -7.24 4.65 -26.34
N PHE A 236 -7.60 4.38 -25.09
CA PHE A 236 -6.80 3.49 -24.25
C PHE A 236 -7.63 2.80 -23.17
N TYR A 237 -7.07 1.71 -22.66
CA TYR A 237 -7.55 1.03 -21.47
C TYR A 237 -6.73 1.45 -20.26
N MET A 238 -7.41 1.82 -19.17
CA MET A 238 -6.82 1.92 -17.83
C MET A 238 -7.03 0.60 -17.10
N ILE A 239 -5.94 0.07 -16.54
CA ILE A 239 -5.93 -1.23 -15.86
C ILE A 239 -5.52 -0.99 -14.39
N PRO A 240 -6.49 -0.74 -13.49
CA PRO A 240 -6.24 -0.47 -12.07
C PRO A 240 -6.18 -1.79 -11.28
N CYS A 241 -5.17 -2.62 -11.51
CA CYS A 241 -5.04 -3.90 -10.80
C CYS A 241 -4.49 -3.73 -9.37
N SER A 242 -3.63 -2.75 -9.14
CA SER A 242 -2.83 -2.55 -7.92
C SER A 242 -3.08 -1.17 -7.30
N ILE A 243 -2.97 -1.03 -5.97
CA ILE A 243 -3.00 0.28 -5.30
C ILE A 243 -1.76 1.15 -5.63
N HIS A 244 -0.67 0.53 -6.08
CA HIS A 244 0.63 1.19 -6.27
C HIS A 244 0.77 1.86 -7.65
N GLU A 245 0.15 1.29 -8.68
CA GLU A 245 0.21 1.77 -10.05
C GLU A 245 -1.02 1.37 -10.85
N CYS A 246 -1.26 2.08 -11.95
CA CYS A 246 -2.22 1.70 -12.98
C CYS A 246 -1.48 1.50 -14.30
N LEU A 247 -1.83 0.46 -15.04
CA LEU A 247 -1.28 0.27 -16.38
C LEU A 247 -2.18 0.94 -17.41
N ILE A 248 -1.56 1.57 -18.41
CA ILE A 248 -2.24 2.19 -19.55
C ILE A 248 -1.85 1.42 -20.79
N LEU A 249 -2.85 0.91 -21.51
CA LEU A 249 -2.67 0.17 -22.74
C LEU A 249 -3.38 0.91 -23.89
N PRO A 250 -2.67 1.37 -24.92
CA PRO A 250 -3.30 1.96 -26.10
C PRO A 250 -4.30 0.98 -26.73
N ASP A 251 -5.48 1.49 -27.11
CA ASP A 251 -6.50 0.73 -27.81
C ASP A 251 -6.22 0.80 -29.31
N ASP A 252 -5.36 -0.09 -29.79
CA ASP A 252 -5.04 -0.27 -31.22
C ASP A 252 -5.92 -1.36 -31.89
N GLY A 253 -6.92 -1.87 -31.17
CA GLY A 253 -7.79 -2.96 -31.60
C GLY A 253 -7.23 -4.37 -31.40
N THR A 254 -6.04 -4.51 -30.79
CA THR A 254 -5.44 -5.83 -30.52
C THR A 254 -6.24 -6.64 -29.51
N TYR A 255 -6.81 -5.97 -28.50
CA TYR A 255 -7.53 -6.63 -27.41
C TYR A 255 -8.98 -6.14 -27.31
N ARG A 256 -9.88 -7.07 -26.98
CA ARG A 256 -11.23 -6.73 -26.54
C ARG A 256 -11.25 -6.53 -25.03
N GLU A 257 -12.21 -5.73 -24.55
CA GLU A 257 -12.37 -5.43 -23.13
C GLU A 257 -12.55 -6.71 -22.29
N GLU A 258 -13.32 -7.68 -22.76
CA GLU A 258 -13.55 -8.94 -22.04
C GLU A 258 -12.29 -9.79 -21.91
N GLU A 259 -11.40 -9.74 -22.90
CA GLU A 259 -10.12 -10.45 -22.88
C GLU A 259 -9.18 -9.82 -21.85
N LEU A 260 -9.11 -8.49 -21.82
CA LEU A 260 -8.33 -7.77 -20.81
C LEU A 260 -8.87 -8.01 -19.40
N ASN A 261 -10.19 -8.00 -19.20
CA ASN A 261 -10.80 -8.32 -17.91
C ASN A 261 -10.43 -9.73 -17.43
N GLY A 262 -10.38 -10.71 -18.35
CA GLY A 262 -9.91 -12.06 -18.04
C GLY A 262 -8.44 -12.08 -17.58
N MET A 263 -7.56 -11.38 -18.28
CA MET A 263 -6.14 -11.27 -17.92
C MET A 263 -5.94 -10.59 -16.56
N VAL A 264 -6.66 -9.49 -16.30
CA VAL A 264 -6.61 -8.77 -15.01
C VAL A 264 -7.02 -9.67 -13.87
N GLN A 265 -8.11 -10.44 -14.02
CA GLN A 265 -8.56 -11.37 -12.99
C GLN A 265 -7.54 -12.47 -12.68
N GLU A 266 -6.82 -12.97 -13.68
CA GLU A 266 -5.76 -13.96 -13.49
C GLU A 266 -4.57 -13.37 -12.73
N VAL A 267 -4.10 -12.18 -13.12
CA VAL A 267 -3.01 -11.47 -12.45
C VAL A 267 -3.37 -11.17 -10.99
N ASN A 268 -4.57 -10.64 -10.75
CA ASN A 268 -5.06 -10.32 -9.41
C ASN A 268 -5.08 -11.55 -8.48
N ARG A 269 -5.37 -12.74 -9.02
CA ARG A 269 -5.46 -13.97 -8.23
C ARG A 269 -4.12 -14.65 -7.99
N THR A 270 -3.15 -14.46 -8.89
CA THR A 270 -1.92 -15.27 -8.90
C THR A 270 -0.65 -14.47 -8.59
N GLN A 271 -0.62 -13.18 -8.90
CA GLN A 271 0.59 -12.35 -8.83
C GLN A 271 0.51 -11.23 -7.78
N LEU A 272 -0.68 -10.78 -7.40
CA LEU A 272 -0.85 -9.66 -6.46
C LEU A 272 -1.20 -10.12 -5.05
N GLN A 273 -0.80 -9.33 -4.05
CA GLN A 273 -1.31 -9.52 -2.70
C GLN A 273 -2.80 -9.17 -2.67
N PRO A 274 -3.65 -9.95 -1.98
CA PRO A 274 -5.09 -9.70 -1.94
C PRO A 274 -5.45 -8.30 -1.40
N ASP A 275 -4.63 -7.75 -0.51
CA ASP A 275 -4.75 -6.40 0.06
C ASP A 275 -4.25 -5.27 -0.87
N ASP A 276 -3.62 -5.58 -2.00
CA ASP A 276 -3.17 -4.58 -2.99
C ASP A 276 -4.14 -4.47 -4.18
N VAL A 277 -5.07 -5.40 -4.35
CA VAL A 277 -5.93 -5.45 -5.54
C VAL A 277 -6.98 -4.32 -5.55
N LEU A 278 -7.07 -3.57 -6.65
CA LEU A 278 -8.07 -2.50 -6.83
C LEU A 278 -9.33 -2.98 -7.57
N SER A 279 -9.23 -3.28 -8.87
CA SER A 279 -10.36 -3.75 -9.69
C SER A 279 -10.02 -5.01 -10.48
N ASP A 280 -11.07 -5.74 -10.84
CA ASP A 280 -11.05 -6.95 -11.68
C ASP A 280 -11.44 -6.65 -13.14
N HIS A 281 -11.54 -5.36 -13.51
CA HIS A 281 -11.83 -4.93 -14.87
C HIS A 281 -11.06 -3.66 -15.27
N VAL A 282 -11.02 -3.42 -16.57
CA VAL A 282 -10.41 -2.23 -17.19
C VAL A 282 -11.44 -1.14 -17.43
N TYR A 283 -11.00 0.11 -17.52
CA TYR A 283 -11.82 1.21 -18.02
C TYR A 283 -11.38 1.61 -19.41
N LYS A 284 -12.33 1.86 -20.31
CA LYS A 284 -12.07 2.33 -21.67
C LYS A 284 -12.28 3.85 -21.77
N PHE A 285 -11.28 4.55 -22.31
CA PHE A 285 -11.29 6.00 -22.56
C PHE A 285 -10.92 6.33 -24.00
#